data_AF-A0A0A7UWJ3-F1
#
_entry.id   AF-A0A0A7UWJ3-F1
#
_cell.length_a   1.000
_cell.length_b   1.000
_cell.length_c   1.000
_cell.angle_alpha   90.00
_cell.angle_beta   90.00
_cell.angle_gamma   90.00
#
_symmetry.space_group_name_H-M   'P 1'
#
loop_
_entity.id
_entity.type
_entity.pdbx_description
1 polymer ?
#
loop_
_entity_poly.entity_id
_entity_poly.type
_entity_poly.pdbx_seq_one_letter_code
_entity_poly.pdbx_strand_id
1 'polypeptide(L)'
;MFKNKLDLTESDKNDGNEILIFPKSMIKGLLLVIFGSLIVSFAIFFMVLENKEITVVPNLYSLTIEDAIVELQKKELIPHIEFKFSSSVLDKGKVIEQGPKPGTALRHDNKVTIFISKGAVINRVDSFIGKNIDDVVTNLKANSFDNSKLLYRIVNPLEVESELPKGIIIRQSPSPGSQISSLTDLQFLVSKGKDRLDKYVKNYIGIYYKDAIASLLNDNIIFDIDLANTDDFGNIVFQSIPSGTKVNKADKILVTIARPKIDNNVVFGILTYKLKEHPSYVDISVRLKGLDGENSLIYSFKSKGGLIKLPYEVYKGSTIELYIYDKLINQTVVN
;
A
#
# COMPACT_ATOMS: atom_id res chain seq x y z
N MET A 1 72.89 94.89 47.13
CA MET A 1 71.49 94.45 47.38
C MET A 1 71.22 93.29 46.42
N PHE A 2 70.85 92.07 46.78
CA PHE A 2 70.56 91.39 48.04
C PHE A 2 70.71 89.87 47.79
N LYS A 3 71.37 89.14 48.72
CA LYS A 3 71.21 87.72 49.18
C LYS A 3 70.87 86.62 48.16
N ASN A 4 71.41 85.40 48.17
CA ASN A 4 71.89 84.45 49.21
C ASN A 4 72.69 83.35 48.44
N LYS A 5 73.89 82.91 48.87
CA LYS A 5 74.26 81.90 49.89
C LYS A 5 74.33 80.44 49.34
N LEU A 6 75.51 79.84 49.60
CA LEU A 6 76.05 78.48 49.35
C LEU A 6 75.03 77.33 49.59
N ASP A 7 75.18 76.10 49.06
CA ASP A 7 76.33 75.18 49.20
C ASP A 7 76.21 73.84 48.40
N LEU A 8 77.37 73.21 48.14
CA LEU A 8 77.77 71.76 48.12
C LEU A 8 77.30 70.76 47.01
N THR A 9 78.25 70.23 46.19
CA THR A 9 78.93 68.87 46.18
C THR A 9 78.10 67.73 45.54
N GLU A 10 78.60 66.69 44.85
CA GLU A 10 79.91 66.09 44.56
C GLU A 10 79.70 64.98 43.48
N SER A 11 80.81 64.51 42.86
CA SER A 11 81.04 63.12 42.37
C SER A 11 80.31 62.62 41.09
N ASP A 12 80.85 61.79 40.19
CA ASP A 12 82.19 61.35 39.74
C ASP A 12 81.92 60.40 38.53
N LYS A 13 82.84 60.37 37.56
CA LYS A 13 83.18 59.28 36.61
C LYS A 13 82.22 58.69 35.53
N ASN A 14 82.74 58.80 34.29
CA ASN A 14 83.11 57.71 33.36
C ASN A 14 81.99 56.96 32.58
N ASP A 15 81.96 57.05 31.24
CA ASP A 15 82.68 56.12 30.35
C ASP A 15 82.52 56.53 28.86
N GLY A 16 83.52 56.19 28.05
CA GLY A 16 83.63 56.60 26.65
C GLY A 16 82.62 55.95 25.70
N ASN A 17 82.17 56.71 24.70
CA ASN A 17 81.60 56.17 23.47
C ASN A 17 82.21 56.95 22.30
N GLU A 18 83.29 56.41 21.73
CA GLU A 18 83.75 56.83 20.41
C GLU A 18 82.64 56.56 19.38
N ILE A 19 82.14 57.61 18.74
CA ILE A 19 81.20 57.48 17.63
C ILE A 19 81.99 56.99 16.42
N LEU A 20 81.87 55.70 16.10
CA LEU A 20 82.46 55.11 14.91
C LEU A 20 81.81 55.71 13.64
N ILE A 21 82.47 56.70 13.03
CA ILE A 21 82.00 57.32 11.77
C ILE A 21 82.40 56.42 10.59
N PHE A 22 81.52 55.51 10.21
CA PHE A 22 81.72 54.67 9.03
C PHE A 22 81.59 55.48 7.73
N PRO A 23 82.44 55.24 6.71
CA PRO A 23 82.36 55.95 5.43
C PRO A 23 81.00 55.69 4.76
N LYS A 24 80.42 56.70 4.10
CA LYS A 24 79.07 56.63 3.49
C LYS A 24 78.91 55.46 2.50
N SER A 25 79.99 55.02 1.86
CA SER A 25 80.02 53.83 0.99
C SER A 25 79.80 52.53 1.77
N MET A 26 80.29 52.45 3.00
CA MET A 26 80.18 51.29 3.88
C MET A 26 78.78 51.15 4.47
N ILE A 27 78.13 52.27 4.81
CA ILE A 27 76.72 52.30 5.26
C ILE A 27 75.78 51.86 4.13
N LYS A 28 76.04 52.32 2.89
CA LYS A 28 75.29 51.87 1.70
C LYS A 28 75.47 50.38 1.43
N GLY A 29 76.70 49.87 1.58
CA GLY A 29 76.99 48.44 1.48
C GLY A 29 76.24 47.62 2.53
N LEU A 30 76.25 48.06 3.79
CA LEU A 30 75.55 47.40 4.89
C LEU A 30 74.02 47.37 4.68
N LEU A 31 73.43 48.48 4.24
CA LEU A 31 72.00 48.55 3.92
C LEU A 31 71.63 47.61 2.77
N LEU A 32 72.48 47.48 1.75
CA LEU A 32 72.26 46.55 0.63
C LEU A 32 72.30 45.09 1.08
N VAL A 33 73.22 44.75 2.01
CA VAL A 33 73.32 43.39 2.58
C VAL A 33 72.10 43.07 3.44
N ILE A 34 71.64 44.02 4.28
CA ILE A 34 70.43 43.83 5.11
C ILE A 34 69.19 43.69 4.24
N PHE A 35 69.04 44.53 3.21
CA PHE A 35 67.90 44.47 2.32
C PHE A 35 67.91 43.18 1.47
N GLY A 36 69.09 42.77 1.00
CA GLY A 36 69.29 41.50 0.30
C GLY A 36 68.96 40.29 1.18
N SER A 37 69.40 40.28 2.44
CA SER A 37 69.10 39.18 3.36
C SER A 37 67.62 39.13 3.75
N LEU A 38 66.95 40.29 3.83
CA LEU A 38 65.51 40.35 4.09
C LEU A 38 64.70 39.76 2.93
N ILE A 39 65.09 40.05 1.68
CA ILE A 39 64.44 39.50 0.48
C ILE A 39 64.65 37.97 0.41
N VAL A 40 65.87 37.50 0.66
CA VAL A 40 66.18 36.06 0.67
C VAL A 40 65.42 35.36 1.80
N SER A 41 65.38 35.95 3.00
CA SER A 41 64.62 35.41 4.13
C SER A 41 63.11 35.41 3.86
N PHE A 42 62.58 36.46 3.20
CA PHE A 42 61.18 36.54 2.81
C PHE A 42 60.83 35.50 1.74
N ALA A 43 61.72 35.27 0.77
CA ALA A 43 61.56 34.23 -0.25
C ALA A 43 61.64 32.83 0.36
N ILE A 44 62.61 32.56 1.26
CA ILE A 44 62.70 31.28 1.98
C ILE A 44 61.46 31.08 2.87
N PHE A 45 61.00 32.12 3.57
CA PHE A 45 59.78 32.09 4.37
C PHE A 45 58.55 31.76 3.51
N PHE A 46 58.39 32.39 2.35
CA PHE A 46 57.31 32.09 1.41
C PHE A 46 57.42 30.68 0.80
N MET A 47 58.64 30.23 0.49
CA MET A 47 58.88 28.89 -0.05
C MET A 47 58.65 27.79 0.99
N VAL A 48 58.94 28.04 2.26
CA VAL A 48 58.59 27.18 3.39
C VAL A 48 57.07 27.12 3.59
N LEU A 49 56.33 28.20 3.30
CA LEU A 49 54.87 28.18 3.30
C LEU A 49 54.25 27.32 2.18
N GLU A 50 54.97 27.06 1.07
CA GLU A 50 54.41 26.42 -0.13
C GLU A 50 54.65 24.90 -0.24
N ASN A 51 55.41 24.29 0.67
CA ASN A 51 55.58 22.83 0.76
C ASN A 51 54.35 22.18 1.39
N LYS A 52 53.23 22.09 0.66
CA LYS A 52 52.10 21.26 1.08
C LYS A 52 52.30 19.84 0.59
N GLU A 53 52.70 18.98 1.52
CA GLU A 53 52.86 17.55 1.33
C GLU A 53 51.55 16.91 0.82
N ILE A 54 51.72 15.83 0.04
CA ILE A 54 50.63 15.07 -0.57
C ILE A 54 50.41 13.82 0.26
N THR A 55 49.15 13.56 0.62
CA THR A 55 48.69 12.39 1.34
C THR A 55 47.66 11.63 0.52
N VAL A 56 47.37 10.39 0.91
CA VAL A 56 46.34 9.56 0.28
C VAL A 56 45.09 9.52 1.14
N VAL A 57 43.93 9.65 0.50
CA VAL A 57 42.64 9.56 1.18
C VAL A 57 42.46 8.13 1.73
N PRO A 58 42.22 7.96 3.05
CA PRO A 58 41.99 6.65 3.64
C PRO A 58 40.60 6.08 3.26
N ASN A 59 40.40 4.78 3.49
CA ASN A 59 39.09 4.16 3.37
C ASN A 59 38.33 4.30 4.68
N LEU A 60 37.23 5.05 4.65
CA LEU A 60 36.42 5.40 5.82
C LEU A 60 35.12 4.62 5.87
N TYR A 61 34.82 3.77 4.89
CA TYR A 61 33.56 3.05 4.79
C TYR A 61 33.30 2.16 6.03
N SER A 62 32.07 2.21 6.56
CA SER A 62 31.61 1.47 7.75
C SER A 62 32.27 1.89 9.09
N LEU A 63 33.19 2.86 9.08
CA LEU A 63 33.73 3.46 10.31
C LEU A 63 32.68 4.33 11.00
N THR A 64 32.83 4.50 12.31
CA THR A 64 32.08 5.49 13.09
C THR A 64 32.53 6.91 12.72
N ILE A 65 31.73 7.91 13.09
CA ILE A 65 32.08 9.31 12.84
C ILE A 65 33.42 9.64 13.52
N GLU A 66 33.59 9.17 14.75
CA GLU A 66 34.77 9.39 15.58
C GLU A 66 36.01 8.77 14.95
N ASP A 67 35.93 7.50 14.55
CA ASP A 67 37.05 6.79 13.92
C ASP A 67 37.42 7.42 12.57
N ALA A 68 36.42 7.85 11.80
CA ALA A 68 36.65 8.48 10.50
C ALA A 68 37.33 9.86 10.63
N ILE A 69 36.95 10.66 11.64
CA ILE A 69 37.61 11.93 11.95
C ILE A 69 39.06 11.68 12.36
N VAL A 70 39.32 10.68 13.20
CA VAL A 70 40.67 10.32 13.64
C VAL A 70 41.55 9.88 12.47
N GLU A 71 41.03 9.05 11.55
CA GLU A 71 41.74 8.65 10.33
C GLU A 71 42.09 9.84 9.44
N LEU A 72 41.15 10.77 9.24
CA LEU A 72 41.38 11.97 8.43
C LEU A 72 42.40 12.93 9.08
N GLN A 73 42.32 13.12 10.40
CA GLN A 73 43.28 13.93 11.15
C GLN A 73 44.70 13.37 11.10
N LYS A 74 44.87 12.04 11.20
CA LYS A 74 46.18 11.38 11.02
C LYS A 74 46.80 11.62 9.64
N LYS A 75 45.97 11.96 8.64
CA LYS A 75 46.40 12.27 7.27
C LYS A 75 46.44 13.77 7.00
N GLU A 76 46.26 14.63 8.00
CA GLU A 76 46.20 16.09 7.84
C GLU A 76 45.14 16.53 6.81
N LEU A 77 44.02 15.79 6.73
CA LEU A 77 42.87 16.07 5.87
C LEU A 77 41.72 16.67 6.70
N ILE A 78 40.96 17.58 6.09
CA ILE A 78 39.84 18.25 6.75
C ILE A 78 38.55 17.44 6.54
N PRO A 79 37.90 16.92 7.60
CA PRO A 79 36.61 16.26 7.47
C PRO A 79 35.50 17.26 7.15
N HIS A 80 34.65 16.92 6.19
CA HIS A 80 33.36 17.58 5.95
C HIS A 80 32.23 16.56 6.11
N ILE A 81 31.30 16.80 7.04
CA ILE A 81 30.32 15.79 7.44
C ILE A 81 28.96 16.15 6.87
N GLU A 82 28.39 15.23 6.09
CA GLU A 82 27.02 15.31 5.61
C GLU A 82 26.23 14.09 6.07
N PHE A 83 24.91 14.22 6.20
CA PHE A 83 24.05 13.13 6.66
C PHE A 83 23.04 12.71 5.59
N LYS A 84 23.04 11.43 5.24
CA LYS A 84 22.12 10.81 4.26
C LYS A 84 21.34 9.66 4.91
N PHE A 85 20.12 9.38 4.44
CA PHE A 85 19.43 8.14 4.82
C PHE A 85 20.04 6.96 4.06
N SER A 86 20.19 5.80 4.72
CA SER A 86 20.61 4.56 4.05
C SER A 86 19.45 3.58 3.92
N SER A 87 19.69 2.43 3.29
CA SER A 87 18.70 1.36 3.15
C SER A 87 18.54 0.51 4.43
N SER A 88 19.51 0.57 5.35
CA SER A 88 19.54 -0.25 6.56
C SER A 88 19.58 0.60 7.83
N VAL A 89 18.84 0.18 8.84
CA VAL A 89 18.88 0.79 10.17
C VAL A 89 20.24 0.56 10.86
N LEU A 90 20.95 -0.51 10.50
CA LEU A 90 22.24 -0.90 11.11
C LEU A 90 23.40 0.02 10.71
N ASP A 91 23.27 0.78 9.64
CA ASP A 91 24.33 1.70 9.20
C ASP A 91 24.33 3.00 9.99
N LYS A 92 23.30 3.26 10.83
CA LYS A 92 23.13 4.52 11.53
C LYS A 92 24.40 4.90 12.30
N GLY A 93 24.92 6.10 12.04
CA GLY A 93 26.15 6.61 12.64
C GLY A 93 27.44 6.12 11.99
N LYS A 94 27.37 5.36 10.90
CA LYS A 94 28.52 4.93 10.11
C LYS A 94 28.65 5.68 8.80
N VAL A 95 29.87 5.77 8.29
CA VAL A 95 30.16 6.31 6.95
C VAL A 95 29.66 5.32 5.90
N ILE A 96 28.76 5.79 5.03
CA ILE A 96 28.20 5.01 3.91
C ILE A 96 28.76 5.42 2.55
N GLU A 97 29.31 6.62 2.45
CA GLU A 97 29.89 7.17 1.23
C GLU A 97 30.93 8.20 1.62
N GLN A 98 31.98 8.34 0.81
CA GLN A 98 32.98 9.38 0.95
C GLN A 98 33.37 9.96 -0.41
N GLY A 99 33.83 11.19 -0.41
CA GLY A 99 34.42 11.86 -1.57
C GLY A 99 35.56 12.78 -1.14
N PRO A 100 36.74 12.73 -1.75
CA PRO A 100 37.16 11.85 -2.85
C PRO A 100 37.27 10.35 -2.47
N LYS A 101 37.40 9.49 -3.48
CA LYS A 101 37.49 8.03 -3.29
C LYS A 101 38.76 7.64 -2.51
N PRO A 102 38.76 6.51 -1.78
CA PRO A 102 39.96 5.98 -1.15
C PRO A 102 41.13 5.84 -2.15
N GLY A 103 42.34 6.18 -1.71
CA GLY A 103 43.55 6.16 -2.54
C GLY A 103 43.76 7.40 -3.41
N THR A 104 42.83 8.37 -3.42
CA THR A 104 43.04 9.65 -4.11
C THR A 104 44.17 10.43 -3.44
N ALA A 105 45.12 10.93 -4.22
CA ALA A 105 46.18 11.81 -3.72
C ALA A 105 45.63 13.24 -3.55
N LEU A 106 45.75 13.79 -2.34
CA LEU A 106 45.34 15.15 -2.00
C LEU A 106 46.48 15.86 -1.28
N ARG A 107 46.56 17.19 -1.44
CA ARG A 107 47.45 18.00 -0.58
C ARG A 107 46.86 18.02 0.84
N HIS A 108 47.71 18.23 1.85
CA HIS A 108 47.24 18.50 3.21
C HIS A 108 46.26 19.69 3.23
N ASP A 109 45.42 19.73 4.26
CA ASP A 109 44.30 20.66 4.46
C ASP A 109 43.16 20.56 3.43
N ASN A 110 43.19 19.60 2.51
CA ASN A 110 42.07 19.38 1.60
C ASN A 110 40.89 18.73 2.31
N LYS A 111 39.69 19.05 1.82
CA LYS A 111 38.44 18.54 2.35
C LYS A 111 38.14 17.14 1.83
N VAL A 112 37.73 16.27 2.74
CA VAL A 112 37.10 14.99 2.42
C VAL A 112 35.69 14.99 2.97
N THR A 113 34.70 14.93 2.09
CA THR A 113 33.29 14.80 2.46
C THR A 113 33.00 13.35 2.83
N ILE A 114 32.47 13.13 4.03
CA ILE A 114 31.95 11.85 4.49
C ILE A 114 30.44 11.96 4.68
N PHE A 115 29.72 10.99 4.14
CA PHE A 115 28.28 10.86 4.30
C PHE A 115 27.99 9.84 5.39
N ILE A 116 27.41 10.31 6.48
CA ILE A 116 27.02 9.49 7.62
C ILE A 116 25.58 9.06 7.46
N SER A 117 25.31 7.76 7.67
CA SER A 117 23.95 7.25 7.62
C SER A 117 23.12 7.72 8.81
N LYS A 118 21.93 8.25 8.51
CA LYS A 118 20.83 8.51 9.47
C LYS A 118 20.05 7.25 9.82
N GLY A 119 20.41 6.09 9.24
CA GLY A 119 19.61 4.86 9.21
C GLY A 119 18.56 4.89 8.10
N ALA A 120 17.73 3.84 8.04
CA ALA A 120 16.59 3.80 7.12
C ALA A 120 15.48 4.78 7.51
N VAL A 121 14.72 5.24 6.52
CA VAL A 121 13.53 6.06 6.75
C VAL A 121 12.49 5.22 7.49
N ILE A 122 12.21 5.57 8.74
CA ILE A 122 11.19 4.89 9.54
C ILE A 122 9.85 5.57 9.29
N ASN A 123 8.98 4.89 8.53
CA ASN A 123 7.57 5.25 8.39
C ASN A 123 6.72 4.44 9.37
N ARG A 124 5.46 4.82 9.53
CA ARG A 124 4.48 4.09 10.34
C ARG A 124 3.34 3.61 9.47
N VAL A 125 2.85 2.41 9.78
CA VAL A 125 1.68 1.82 9.10
C VAL A 125 0.42 2.60 9.48
N ASP A 126 -0.33 3.04 8.48
CA ASP A 126 -1.61 3.74 8.68
C ASP A 126 -2.71 2.79 9.19
N SER A 127 -3.77 3.36 9.78
CA SER A 127 -4.96 2.58 10.16
C SER A 127 -5.98 2.54 9.03
N PHE A 128 -6.31 1.32 8.61
CA PHE A 128 -7.34 1.01 7.61
C PHE A 128 -8.51 0.24 8.23
N ILE A 129 -8.44 -0.11 9.51
CA ILE A 129 -9.50 -0.81 10.23
C ILE A 129 -10.79 0.04 10.20
N GLY A 130 -11.92 -0.61 9.90
CA GLY A 130 -13.23 0.02 9.78
C GLY A 130 -13.50 0.68 8.43
N LYS A 131 -12.50 0.79 7.54
CA LYS A 131 -12.70 1.31 6.18
C LYS A 131 -13.16 0.20 5.23
N ASN A 132 -13.77 0.60 4.12
CA ASN A 132 -14.07 -0.30 3.02
C ASN A 132 -12.77 -0.65 2.27
N ILE A 133 -12.58 -1.94 1.95
CA ILE A 133 -11.39 -2.44 1.27
C ILE A 133 -11.18 -1.83 -0.12
N ASP A 134 -12.24 -1.61 -0.89
CA ASP A 134 -12.14 -1.12 -2.26
C ASP A 134 -11.68 0.35 -2.28
N ASP A 135 -12.19 1.16 -1.36
CA ASP A 135 -11.77 2.55 -1.18
C ASP A 135 -10.29 2.62 -0.77
N VAL A 136 -9.87 1.75 0.15
CA VAL A 136 -8.47 1.68 0.61
C VAL A 136 -7.55 1.29 -0.54
N VAL A 137 -7.89 0.26 -1.30
CA VAL A 137 -7.10 -0.18 -2.46
C VAL A 137 -7.02 0.92 -3.52
N THR A 138 -8.12 1.63 -3.78
CA THR A 138 -8.16 2.71 -4.76
C THR A 138 -7.28 3.89 -4.33
N ASN A 139 -7.39 4.33 -3.08
CA ASN A 139 -6.60 5.44 -2.54
C ASN A 139 -5.10 5.10 -2.49
N LEU A 140 -4.74 3.88 -2.07
CA LEU A 140 -3.34 3.44 -2.03
C LEU A 140 -2.73 3.30 -3.43
N LYS A 141 -3.50 2.87 -4.43
CA LYS A 141 -3.05 2.86 -5.83
C LYS A 141 -2.87 4.27 -6.35
N ALA A 142 -3.81 5.18 -6.12
CA ALA A 142 -3.71 6.57 -6.56
C ALA A 142 -2.45 7.26 -6.01
N ASN A 143 -2.18 7.09 -4.71
CA ASN A 143 -1.01 7.68 -4.05
C ASN A 143 0.33 7.04 -4.46
N SER A 144 0.30 5.87 -5.11
CA SER A 144 1.51 5.21 -5.64
C SER A 144 2.02 5.88 -6.92
N PHE A 145 1.18 6.65 -7.63
CA PHE A 145 1.55 7.33 -8.87
C PHE A 145 2.28 8.67 -8.65
N ASP A 146 2.11 9.31 -7.49
CA ASP A 146 2.66 10.64 -7.17
C ASP A 146 4.14 10.65 -6.72
N ASN A 147 4.93 9.65 -7.12
CA ASN A 147 6.35 9.48 -6.74
C ASN A 147 6.63 9.35 -5.23
N SER A 148 5.60 9.34 -4.38
CA SER A 148 5.73 8.91 -3.00
C SER A 148 5.90 7.39 -3.01
N LYS A 149 7.12 6.93 -2.69
CA LYS A 149 7.47 5.51 -2.67
C LYS A 149 6.72 4.85 -1.51
N LEU A 150 5.43 4.53 -1.72
CA LEU A 150 4.61 3.86 -0.74
C LEU A 150 5.31 2.56 -0.36
N LEU A 151 5.60 2.41 0.93
CA LEU A 151 6.28 1.25 1.48
C LEU A 151 5.32 0.07 1.69
N TYR A 152 4.20 0.04 0.98
CA TYR A 152 3.18 -1.00 1.12
C TYR A 152 3.01 -1.79 -0.17
N ARG A 153 2.87 -3.10 -0.04
CA ARG A 153 2.36 -3.99 -1.09
C ARG A 153 1.11 -4.68 -0.54
N ILE A 154 -0.05 -4.43 -1.15
CA ILE A 154 -1.30 -5.05 -0.72
C ILE A 154 -1.29 -6.51 -1.18
N VAL A 155 -1.46 -7.44 -0.24
CA VAL A 155 -1.67 -8.87 -0.56
C VAL A 155 -3.16 -9.20 -0.56
N ASN A 156 -3.53 -10.34 -1.13
CA ASN A 156 -4.92 -10.76 -1.20
C ASN A 156 -5.57 -10.77 0.20
N PRO A 157 -6.72 -10.12 0.38
CA PRO A 157 -7.40 -10.08 1.66
C PRO A 157 -7.95 -11.46 2.04
N LEU A 158 -7.91 -11.76 3.33
CA LEU A 158 -8.61 -12.89 3.92
C LEU A 158 -10.02 -12.44 4.29
N GLU A 159 -11.00 -13.31 4.11
CA GLU A 159 -12.40 -12.94 4.30
C GLU A 159 -13.09 -13.84 5.34
N VAL A 160 -13.75 -13.24 6.33
CA VAL A 160 -14.42 -13.94 7.45
C VAL A 160 -15.87 -13.45 7.62
N GLU A 161 -16.75 -14.32 8.09
CA GLU A 161 -18.10 -13.91 8.49
C GLU A 161 -18.03 -13.00 9.73
N SER A 162 -18.77 -11.90 9.69
CA SER A 162 -18.83 -10.91 10.78
C SER A 162 -20.16 -10.16 10.73
N GLU A 163 -20.56 -9.59 11.86
CA GLU A 163 -21.73 -8.68 11.95
C GLU A 163 -21.52 -7.37 11.20
N LEU A 164 -20.28 -7.04 10.85
CA LEU A 164 -19.95 -5.84 10.08
C LEU A 164 -20.41 -5.99 8.62
N PRO A 165 -20.80 -4.89 7.94
CA PRO A 165 -21.13 -4.93 6.51
C PRO A 165 -20.03 -5.59 5.67
N LYS A 166 -20.43 -6.23 4.56
CA LYS A 166 -19.50 -6.81 3.61
C LYS A 166 -18.52 -5.75 3.10
N GLY A 167 -17.24 -6.09 3.03
CA GLY A 167 -16.16 -5.22 2.54
C GLY A 167 -15.46 -4.38 3.60
N ILE A 168 -15.91 -4.41 4.86
CA ILE A 168 -15.26 -3.69 5.97
C ILE A 168 -14.02 -4.43 6.47
N ILE A 169 -12.90 -3.73 6.58
CA ILE A 169 -11.65 -4.25 7.15
C ILE A 169 -11.81 -4.41 8.66
N ILE A 170 -11.68 -5.64 9.15
CA ILE A 170 -11.78 -6.03 10.56
C ILE A 170 -10.41 -5.95 11.23
N ARG A 171 -9.39 -6.46 10.54
CA ARG A 171 -8.00 -6.46 11.02
C ARG A 171 -7.05 -6.19 9.86
N GLN A 172 -5.88 -5.67 10.20
CA GLN A 172 -4.77 -5.51 9.28
C GLN A 172 -3.49 -6.08 9.89
N SER A 173 -2.55 -6.46 9.04
CA SER A 173 -1.19 -6.84 9.41
C SER A 173 -0.21 -6.21 8.41
N PRO A 174 0.81 -5.46 8.87
CA PRO A 174 1.12 -5.14 10.26
C PRO A 174 0.06 -4.25 10.94
N SER A 175 0.09 -4.22 12.27
CA SER A 175 -0.82 -3.39 13.07
C SER A 175 -0.63 -1.90 12.78
N PRO A 176 -1.68 -1.07 12.95
CA PRO A 176 -1.53 0.38 12.86
C PRO A 176 -0.41 0.90 13.76
N GLY A 177 0.39 1.83 13.27
CA GLY A 177 1.53 2.42 13.97
C GLY A 177 2.82 1.59 13.95
N SER A 178 2.81 0.37 13.42
CA SER A 178 4.03 -0.44 13.24
C SER A 178 5.07 0.32 12.42
N GLN A 179 6.32 0.28 12.88
CA GLN A 179 7.43 0.91 12.19
C GLN A 179 7.86 0.07 10.99
N ILE A 180 8.01 0.73 9.84
CA ILE A 180 8.48 0.09 8.60
C ILE A 180 9.62 0.91 8.01
N SER A 181 10.65 0.22 7.54
CA SER A 181 11.85 0.82 6.93
C SER A 181 12.04 0.43 5.47
N SER A 182 11.19 -0.46 4.96
CA SER A 182 11.25 -1.02 3.61
C SER A 182 9.84 -1.40 3.12
N LEU A 183 9.75 -1.83 1.85
CA LEU A 183 8.51 -2.34 1.29
C LEU A 183 7.97 -3.49 2.15
N THR A 184 6.74 -3.32 2.62
CA THR A 184 6.08 -4.20 3.59
C THR A 184 4.76 -4.70 3.04
N ASP A 185 4.48 -5.98 3.23
CA ASP A 185 3.21 -6.59 2.82
C ASP A 185 2.10 -6.23 3.78
N LEU A 186 1.01 -5.67 3.24
CA LEU A 186 -0.18 -5.29 3.99
C LEU A 186 -1.29 -6.30 3.70
N GLN A 187 -1.61 -7.12 4.72
CA GLN A 187 -2.69 -8.09 4.67
C GLN A 187 -3.90 -7.61 5.45
N PHE A 188 -5.08 -7.78 4.88
CA PHE A 188 -6.35 -7.42 5.51
C PHE A 188 -7.20 -8.65 5.81
N LEU A 189 -7.90 -8.62 6.94
CA LEU A 189 -9.03 -9.48 7.25
C LEU A 189 -10.30 -8.68 7.03
N VAL A 190 -11.14 -9.07 6.08
CA VAL A 190 -12.31 -8.33 5.62
C VAL A 190 -13.59 -9.08 5.97
N SER A 191 -14.64 -8.34 6.32
CA SER A 191 -15.96 -8.90 6.57
C SER A 191 -16.62 -9.36 5.27
N LYS A 192 -17.12 -10.59 5.25
CA LYS A 192 -18.05 -11.09 4.22
C LYS A 192 -19.49 -10.61 4.45
N GLY A 193 -19.75 -9.95 5.58
CA GLY A 193 -21.10 -9.78 6.13
C GLY A 193 -21.66 -11.10 6.64
N LYS A 194 -22.67 -11.03 7.52
CA LYS A 194 -23.56 -12.16 7.74
C LYS A 194 -24.59 -12.16 6.60
N ASP A 195 -24.83 -13.32 5.99
CA ASP A 195 -26.02 -13.55 5.18
C ASP A 195 -27.24 -13.47 6.12
N ARG A 196 -27.70 -12.25 6.41
CA ARG A 196 -28.85 -11.97 7.27
C ARG A 196 -29.86 -11.12 6.53
N LEU A 197 -30.55 -11.78 5.61
CA LEU A 197 -32.00 -11.76 5.71
C LEU A 197 -32.34 -13.16 6.19
N ASP A 198 -32.61 -13.31 7.49
CA ASP A 198 -33.23 -14.54 7.97
C ASP A 198 -34.55 -14.68 7.19
N LYS A 199 -34.58 -15.62 6.25
CA LYS A 199 -35.77 -15.90 5.46
C LYS A 199 -36.59 -16.92 6.23
N TYR A 200 -37.90 -16.73 6.24
CA TYR A 200 -38.82 -17.65 6.85
C TYR A 200 -39.69 -18.26 5.77
N VAL A 201 -39.96 -19.56 5.91
CA VAL A 201 -40.88 -20.27 5.02
C VAL A 201 -42.25 -19.63 5.15
N LYS A 202 -42.82 -19.19 4.03
CA LYS A 202 -44.19 -18.68 3.98
C LYS A 202 -45.18 -19.85 3.98
N ASN A 203 -46.45 -19.55 4.26
CA ASN A 203 -47.50 -20.52 3.98
C ASN A 203 -47.81 -20.48 2.49
N TYR A 204 -47.58 -21.57 1.79
CA TYR A 204 -47.89 -21.73 0.37
C TYR A 204 -49.16 -22.56 0.15
N ILE A 205 -49.63 -23.31 1.15
CA ILE A 205 -50.82 -24.16 1.03
C ILE A 205 -52.05 -23.32 0.69
N GLY A 206 -52.79 -23.73 -0.33
CA GLY A 206 -53.97 -23.03 -0.87
C GLY A 206 -53.64 -21.86 -1.79
N ILE A 207 -52.35 -21.50 -1.96
CA ILE A 207 -51.93 -20.46 -2.92
C ILE A 207 -51.81 -21.08 -4.31
N TYR A 208 -52.19 -20.32 -5.33
CA TYR A 208 -52.00 -20.72 -6.72
C TYR A 208 -50.52 -20.91 -7.03
N TYR A 209 -50.18 -22.00 -7.72
CA TYR A 209 -48.78 -22.41 -7.85
C TYR A 209 -47.88 -21.34 -8.49
N LYS A 210 -48.40 -20.53 -9.43
CA LYS A 210 -47.60 -19.48 -10.11
C LYS A 210 -47.07 -18.46 -9.09
N ASP A 211 -47.91 -18.05 -8.14
CA ASP A 211 -47.55 -17.08 -7.11
C ASP A 211 -46.61 -17.69 -6.07
N ALA A 212 -46.87 -18.95 -5.67
CA ALA A 212 -46.01 -19.67 -4.74
C ALA A 212 -44.58 -19.86 -5.31
N ILE A 213 -44.47 -20.30 -6.56
CA ILE A 213 -43.19 -20.48 -7.25
C ILE A 213 -42.48 -19.14 -7.44
N ALA A 214 -43.19 -18.08 -7.86
CA ALA A 214 -42.61 -16.75 -7.97
C ALA A 214 -42.05 -16.26 -6.62
N SER A 215 -42.77 -16.47 -5.53
CA SER A 215 -42.27 -16.12 -4.19
C SER A 215 -41.04 -16.93 -3.79
N LEU A 216 -41.02 -18.25 -4.03
CA LEU A 216 -39.88 -19.11 -3.72
C LEU A 216 -38.63 -18.70 -4.50
N LEU A 217 -38.79 -18.38 -5.78
CA LEU A 217 -37.72 -17.91 -6.66
C LEU A 217 -37.18 -16.53 -6.23
N ASN A 218 -38.07 -15.58 -5.95
CA ASN A 218 -37.69 -14.24 -5.48
C ASN A 218 -36.92 -14.31 -4.15
N ASP A 219 -37.35 -15.21 -3.27
CA ASP A 219 -36.69 -15.44 -1.98
C ASP A 219 -35.44 -16.34 -2.14
N ASN A 220 -35.05 -16.74 -3.35
CA ASN A 220 -33.90 -17.62 -3.65
C ASN A 220 -33.90 -18.90 -2.77
N ILE A 221 -35.08 -19.46 -2.50
CA ILE A 221 -35.26 -20.68 -1.73
C ILE A 221 -35.13 -21.88 -2.66
N ILE A 222 -34.39 -22.91 -2.25
CA ILE A 222 -34.27 -24.15 -3.03
C ILE A 222 -35.55 -24.96 -2.81
N PHE A 223 -36.18 -25.42 -3.89
CA PHE A 223 -37.40 -26.19 -3.81
C PHE A 223 -37.42 -27.39 -4.78
N ASP A 224 -38.33 -28.32 -4.53
CA ASP A 224 -38.74 -29.38 -5.43
C ASP A 224 -40.25 -29.35 -5.65
N ILE A 225 -40.72 -29.99 -6.71
CA ILE A 225 -42.13 -30.05 -7.08
C ILE A 225 -42.57 -31.49 -7.26
N ASP A 226 -43.67 -31.83 -6.58
CA ASP A 226 -44.49 -33.01 -6.82
C ASP A 226 -45.88 -32.64 -7.32
N LEU A 227 -46.60 -33.61 -7.89
CA LEU A 227 -47.94 -33.42 -8.43
C LEU A 227 -48.94 -34.36 -7.76
N ALA A 228 -50.10 -33.82 -7.39
CA ALA A 228 -51.22 -34.58 -6.87
C ALA A 228 -52.47 -34.40 -7.75
N ASN A 229 -53.36 -35.40 -7.70
CA ASN A 229 -54.70 -35.33 -8.32
C ASN A 229 -55.70 -35.07 -7.21
N THR A 230 -56.16 -33.84 -7.09
CA THR A 230 -57.11 -33.37 -6.07
C THR A 230 -58.05 -32.34 -6.70
N ASP A 231 -59.15 -32.01 -6.03
CA ASP A 231 -60.13 -31.04 -6.53
C ASP A 231 -59.69 -29.57 -6.40
N ASP A 232 -58.58 -29.32 -5.68
CA ASP A 232 -58.01 -27.99 -5.45
C ASP A 232 -57.11 -27.52 -6.62
N PHE A 233 -57.61 -27.68 -7.85
CA PHE A 233 -56.86 -27.56 -9.12
C PHE A 233 -55.96 -26.32 -9.18
N GLY A 234 -54.65 -26.55 -9.38
CA GLY A 234 -53.64 -25.49 -9.54
C GLY A 234 -53.12 -24.88 -8.23
N ASN A 235 -53.68 -25.24 -7.08
CA ASN A 235 -53.20 -24.77 -5.79
C ASN A 235 -52.11 -25.70 -5.21
N ILE A 236 -51.27 -25.14 -4.34
CA ILE A 236 -50.36 -25.96 -3.53
C ILE A 236 -51.17 -26.67 -2.45
N VAL A 237 -51.09 -28.00 -2.39
CA VAL A 237 -51.81 -28.81 -1.39
C VAL A 237 -50.91 -29.30 -0.25
N PHE A 238 -49.59 -29.20 -0.43
CA PHE A 238 -48.63 -29.64 0.57
C PHE A 238 -47.33 -28.84 0.44
N GLN A 239 -46.69 -28.59 1.59
CA GLN A 239 -45.31 -28.13 1.69
C GLN A 239 -44.58 -28.94 2.77
N SER A 240 -43.34 -29.35 2.52
CA SER A 240 -42.59 -30.20 3.47
C SER A 240 -42.10 -29.45 4.71
N ILE A 241 -41.82 -28.16 4.59
CA ILE A 241 -41.35 -27.32 5.70
C ILE A 241 -42.48 -26.42 6.17
N PRO A 242 -42.88 -26.43 7.46
CA PRO A 242 -43.94 -25.59 7.98
C PRO A 242 -43.66 -24.10 7.81
N SER A 243 -44.74 -23.31 7.66
CA SER A 243 -44.64 -21.85 7.66
C SER A 243 -44.06 -21.32 8.97
N GLY A 244 -43.33 -20.20 8.90
CA GLY A 244 -42.62 -19.62 10.04
C GLY A 244 -41.30 -20.31 10.39
N THR A 245 -40.94 -21.42 9.72
CA THR A 245 -39.63 -22.05 9.90
C THR A 245 -38.54 -21.18 9.27
N LYS A 246 -37.43 -20.96 9.98
CA LYS A 246 -36.27 -20.25 9.44
C LYS A 246 -35.59 -21.11 8.35
N VAL A 247 -35.39 -20.53 7.16
CA VAL A 247 -34.77 -21.19 6.02
C VAL A 247 -33.26 -21.18 6.15
N ASN A 248 -32.65 -22.37 6.13
CA ASN A 248 -31.21 -22.55 6.01
C ASN A 248 -30.80 -22.69 4.55
N LYS A 249 -29.53 -22.40 4.24
CA LYS A 249 -28.98 -22.45 2.87
C LYS A 249 -29.11 -23.83 2.20
N ALA A 250 -29.19 -24.90 2.98
CA ALA A 250 -29.28 -26.28 2.49
C ALA A 250 -30.73 -26.81 2.46
N ASP A 251 -31.70 -26.05 2.99
CA ASP A 251 -33.08 -26.51 3.06
C ASP A 251 -33.68 -26.57 1.67
N LYS A 252 -34.29 -27.72 1.34
CA LYS A 252 -35.01 -27.95 0.10
C LYS A 252 -36.49 -28.13 0.42
N ILE A 253 -37.31 -27.15 0.06
CA ILE A 253 -38.76 -27.21 0.30
C ILE A 253 -39.40 -28.02 -0.82
N LEU A 254 -40.03 -29.14 -0.49
CA LEU A 254 -40.90 -29.85 -1.43
C LEU A 254 -42.29 -29.21 -1.38
N VAL A 255 -42.80 -28.77 -2.53
CA VAL A 255 -44.19 -28.34 -2.69
C VAL A 255 -44.94 -29.30 -3.60
N THR A 256 -46.18 -29.62 -3.26
CA THR A 256 -47.04 -30.47 -4.10
C THR A 256 -48.12 -29.60 -4.73
N ILE A 257 -48.15 -29.59 -6.06
CA ILE A 257 -49.14 -28.86 -6.85
C ILE A 257 -50.28 -29.81 -7.18
N ALA A 258 -51.52 -29.43 -6.87
CA ALA A 258 -52.69 -30.06 -7.46
C ALA A 258 -52.69 -29.78 -8.96
N ARG A 259 -52.71 -30.82 -9.80
CA ARG A 259 -52.69 -30.63 -11.26
C ARG A 259 -53.78 -29.64 -11.67
N PRO A 260 -53.50 -28.59 -12.45
CA PRO A 260 -54.50 -27.63 -12.87
C PRO A 260 -55.51 -28.28 -13.83
N LYS A 261 -56.74 -27.77 -13.81
CA LYS A 261 -57.75 -28.16 -14.78
C LYS A 261 -57.51 -27.40 -16.08
N ILE A 262 -57.01 -28.10 -17.08
CA ILE A 262 -56.60 -27.55 -18.38
C ILE A 262 -57.54 -28.02 -19.50
N ASP A 263 -57.71 -27.16 -20.51
CA ASP A 263 -58.39 -27.52 -21.75
C ASP A 263 -57.46 -28.36 -22.66
N ASN A 264 -58.02 -29.04 -23.65
CA ASN A 264 -57.30 -29.93 -24.58
C ASN A 264 -56.17 -29.25 -25.36
N ASN A 265 -56.24 -27.92 -25.52
CA ASN A 265 -55.24 -27.13 -26.24
C ASN A 265 -54.10 -26.62 -25.34
N VAL A 266 -54.21 -26.80 -24.03
CA VAL A 266 -53.23 -26.35 -23.03
C VAL A 266 -52.49 -27.55 -22.48
N VAL A 267 -51.19 -27.41 -22.28
CA VAL A 267 -50.33 -28.43 -21.68
C VAL A 267 -49.78 -27.88 -20.37
N PHE A 268 -50.00 -28.64 -19.29
CA PHE A 268 -49.34 -28.42 -18.01
C PHE A 268 -48.18 -29.41 -17.85
N GLY A 269 -47.02 -28.91 -17.44
CA GLY A 269 -45.85 -29.74 -17.22
C GLY A 269 -44.84 -29.11 -16.27
N ILE A 270 -43.73 -29.81 -16.05
CA ILE A 270 -42.60 -29.32 -15.24
C ILE A 270 -41.34 -29.36 -16.09
N LEU A 271 -40.80 -28.18 -16.41
CA LEU A 271 -39.49 -28.07 -17.02
C LEU A 271 -38.43 -28.43 -15.99
N THR A 272 -37.56 -29.36 -16.33
CA THR A 272 -36.43 -29.74 -15.48
C THR A 272 -35.14 -29.36 -16.19
N TYR A 273 -34.42 -28.40 -15.63
CA TYR A 273 -33.13 -27.95 -16.15
C TYR A 273 -32.02 -28.31 -15.18
N LYS A 274 -30.96 -28.96 -15.69
CA LYS A 274 -29.71 -29.15 -14.95
C LYS A 274 -28.72 -28.09 -15.39
N LEU A 275 -28.59 -27.04 -14.60
CA LEU A 275 -27.70 -25.92 -14.89
C LEU A 275 -26.33 -26.13 -14.29
N LYS A 276 -25.30 -25.64 -14.99
CA LYS A 276 -23.93 -25.63 -14.48
C LYS A 276 -23.86 -24.77 -13.22
N GLU A 277 -23.08 -25.21 -12.24
CA GLU A 277 -22.86 -24.42 -11.04
C GLU A 277 -21.99 -23.19 -11.32
N HIS A 278 -22.34 -22.08 -10.66
CA HIS A 278 -21.69 -20.79 -10.78
C HIS A 278 -21.18 -20.32 -9.40
N PRO A 279 -20.02 -19.65 -9.32
CA PRO A 279 -19.45 -19.17 -8.07
C PRO A 279 -20.32 -18.07 -7.41
N SER A 280 -21.10 -17.36 -8.22
CA SER A 280 -22.07 -16.35 -7.81
C SER A 280 -23.42 -16.62 -8.45
N TYR A 281 -24.47 -15.99 -7.91
CA TYR A 281 -25.78 -16.00 -8.53
C TYR A 281 -25.73 -15.38 -9.93
N VAL A 282 -26.40 -16.01 -10.89
CA VAL A 282 -26.56 -15.54 -12.27
C VAL A 282 -28.04 -15.25 -12.54
N ASP A 283 -28.30 -14.27 -13.40
CA ASP A 283 -29.67 -13.93 -13.80
C ASP A 283 -30.19 -14.93 -14.82
N ILE A 284 -31.35 -15.51 -14.51
CA ILE A 284 -32.06 -16.48 -15.34
C ILE A 284 -33.40 -15.86 -15.74
N SER A 285 -33.73 -15.99 -17.02
CA SER A 285 -35.08 -15.69 -17.49
C SER A 285 -35.64 -16.82 -18.34
N VAL A 286 -36.88 -17.20 -18.09
CA VAL A 286 -37.65 -18.16 -18.88
C VAL A 286 -38.71 -17.38 -19.66
N ARG A 287 -38.66 -17.47 -20.98
CA ARG A 287 -39.56 -16.77 -21.89
C ARG A 287 -40.42 -17.77 -22.64
N LEU A 288 -41.68 -17.43 -22.86
CA LEU A 288 -42.63 -18.15 -23.70
C LEU A 288 -42.72 -17.43 -25.04
N LYS A 289 -42.52 -18.17 -26.12
CA LYS A 289 -42.86 -17.73 -27.47
C LYS A 289 -44.19 -18.37 -27.87
N GLY A 290 -45.21 -17.54 -27.98
CA GLY A 290 -46.57 -17.92 -28.35
C GLY A 290 -46.70 -18.34 -29.81
N LEU A 291 -47.87 -18.84 -30.19
CA LEU A 291 -48.18 -19.25 -31.56
C LEU A 291 -48.24 -18.07 -32.54
N ASP A 292 -48.52 -16.88 -32.01
CA ASP A 292 -48.48 -15.58 -32.68
C ASP A 292 -47.05 -15.03 -32.87
N GLY A 293 -46.05 -15.67 -32.25
CA GLY A 293 -44.67 -15.23 -32.25
C GLY A 293 -44.36 -14.16 -31.19
N GLU A 294 -45.31 -13.79 -30.35
CA GLU A 294 -45.05 -12.88 -29.23
C GLU A 294 -44.26 -13.58 -28.12
N ASN A 295 -43.31 -12.84 -27.55
CA ASN A 295 -42.50 -13.31 -26.44
C ASN A 295 -43.04 -12.73 -25.12
N SER A 296 -43.35 -13.60 -24.16
CA SER A 296 -43.75 -13.22 -22.80
C SER A 296 -42.80 -13.80 -21.77
N LEU A 297 -42.56 -13.07 -20.68
CA LEU A 297 -41.71 -13.54 -19.58
C LEU A 297 -42.54 -14.43 -18.65
N ILE A 298 -42.09 -15.66 -18.41
CA ILE A 298 -42.73 -16.59 -17.47
C ILE A 298 -42.08 -16.47 -16.09
N TYR A 299 -40.74 -16.52 -16.04
CA TYR A 299 -39.96 -16.46 -14.81
C TYR A 299 -38.73 -15.59 -14.98
N SER A 300 -38.37 -14.83 -13.95
CA SER A 300 -37.07 -14.16 -13.84
C SER A 300 -36.57 -14.27 -12.41
N PHE A 301 -35.36 -14.80 -12.23
CA PHE A 301 -34.81 -15.09 -10.91
C PHE A 301 -33.30 -15.26 -10.95
N LYS A 302 -32.69 -15.33 -9.77
CA LYS A 302 -31.24 -15.54 -9.61
C LYS A 302 -30.97 -16.97 -9.15
N SER A 303 -29.97 -17.63 -9.73
CA SER A 303 -29.56 -18.97 -9.27
C SER A 303 -28.05 -19.17 -9.36
N LYS A 304 -27.51 -20.05 -8.50
CA LYS A 304 -26.13 -20.53 -8.60
C LYS A 304 -26.00 -21.77 -9.51
N GLY A 305 -27.08 -22.21 -10.14
CA GLY A 305 -27.12 -23.44 -10.94
C GLY A 305 -27.74 -24.61 -10.18
N GLY A 306 -27.45 -25.84 -10.63
CA GLY A 306 -28.06 -27.05 -10.08
C GLY A 306 -29.34 -27.46 -10.80
N LEU A 307 -30.11 -28.35 -10.17
CA LEU A 307 -31.38 -28.84 -10.72
C LEU A 307 -32.51 -27.86 -10.42
N ILE A 308 -33.18 -27.38 -11.46
CA ILE A 308 -34.30 -26.44 -11.35
C ILE A 308 -35.53 -27.09 -11.96
N LYS A 309 -36.63 -27.11 -11.22
CA LYS A 309 -37.95 -27.54 -11.70
C LYS A 309 -38.89 -26.35 -11.76
N LEU A 310 -39.43 -26.06 -12.94
CA LEU A 310 -40.34 -24.94 -13.16
C LEU A 310 -41.65 -25.44 -13.78
N PRO A 311 -42.80 -25.30 -13.11
CA PRO A 311 -44.07 -25.68 -13.68
C PRO A 311 -44.47 -24.69 -14.77
N TYR A 312 -45.15 -25.14 -15.80
CA TYR A 312 -45.66 -24.29 -16.88
C TYR A 312 -47.05 -24.76 -17.30
N GLU A 313 -47.80 -23.83 -17.86
CA GLU A 313 -49.14 -24.03 -18.40
C GLU A 313 -49.24 -23.15 -19.66
N VAL A 314 -49.17 -23.77 -20.84
CA VAL A 314 -49.06 -23.05 -22.11
C VAL A 314 -49.80 -23.78 -23.23
N TYR A 315 -50.12 -23.08 -24.32
CA TYR A 315 -50.76 -23.70 -25.47
C TYR A 315 -49.83 -24.69 -26.18
N LYS A 316 -50.40 -25.80 -26.65
CA LYS A 316 -49.71 -26.76 -27.50
C LYS A 316 -49.13 -26.08 -28.75
N GLY A 317 -47.88 -26.37 -29.07
CA GLY A 317 -47.10 -25.75 -30.13
C GLY A 317 -46.29 -24.51 -29.70
N SER A 318 -46.49 -24.01 -28.47
CA SER A 318 -45.67 -22.91 -27.95
C SER A 318 -44.24 -23.36 -27.66
N THR A 319 -43.30 -22.41 -27.65
CA THR A 319 -41.90 -22.68 -27.35
C THR A 319 -41.48 -22.00 -26.05
N ILE A 320 -40.84 -22.73 -25.15
CA ILE A 320 -40.28 -22.17 -23.91
C ILE A 320 -38.75 -22.07 -24.05
N GLU A 321 -38.21 -20.89 -23.78
CA GLU A 321 -36.80 -20.54 -23.95
C GLU A 321 -36.19 -20.15 -22.61
N LEU A 322 -35.06 -20.76 -22.26
CA LEU A 322 -34.28 -20.46 -21.06
C LEU A 322 -33.05 -19.63 -21.44
N TYR A 323 -32.88 -18.50 -20.76
CA TYR A 323 -31.76 -17.59 -20.93
C TYR A 323 -30.95 -17.45 -19.64
N ILE A 324 -29.64 -17.28 -19.80
CA ILE A 324 -28.72 -16.84 -18.74
C ILE A 324 -27.95 -15.64 -19.28
N TYR A 325 -27.97 -14.49 -18.59
CA TYR A 325 -27.38 -13.23 -19.07
C TYR A 325 -27.82 -12.86 -20.50
N ASP A 326 -29.12 -13.00 -20.80
CA ASP A 326 -29.72 -12.79 -22.13
C ASP A 326 -29.18 -13.68 -23.26
N LYS A 327 -28.38 -14.70 -22.95
CA LYS A 327 -27.97 -15.73 -23.90
C LYS A 327 -28.89 -16.93 -23.81
N LEU A 328 -29.46 -17.35 -24.95
CA LEU A 328 -30.29 -18.56 -25.04
C LEU A 328 -29.44 -19.79 -24.68
N ILE A 329 -29.89 -20.55 -23.68
CA ILE A 329 -29.22 -21.75 -23.18
C ILE A 329 -29.99 -23.01 -23.60
N ASN A 330 -31.32 -22.96 -23.57
CA ASN A 330 -32.15 -24.09 -23.92
C ASN A 330 -33.49 -23.62 -24.50
N GLN A 331 -34.09 -24.45 -25.35
CA GLN A 331 -35.37 -24.24 -25.98
C GLN A 331 -36.16 -25.55 -25.94
N THR A 332 -37.45 -25.49 -25.61
CA THR A 332 -38.32 -26.64 -25.54
C THR A 332 -39.65 -26.33 -26.23
N VAL A 333 -39.98 -27.10 -27.28
CA VAL A 333 -41.29 -27.02 -27.93
C VAL A 333 -42.28 -27.89 -27.16
N VAL A 334 -43.42 -27.32 -26.81
CA VAL A 334 -44.46 -27.99 -26.03
C VAL A 334 -45.41 -28.70 -26.99
N ASN A 335 -45.42 -30.04 -26.93
CA ASN A 335 -46.27 -30.91 -27.74
C ASN A 335 -47.42 -31.51 -26.95
#